data_AF-A0A497KLF9-F1
#
_entry.id   AF-A0A497KLF9-F1
#
_cell.length_a   1.000
_cell.length_b   1.000
_cell.length_c   1.000
_cell.angle_alpha   90.00
_cell.angle_beta   90.00
_cell.angle_gamma   90.00
#
_symmetry.space_group_name_H-M   'P 1'
#
loop_
_entity.id
_entity.type
_entity.pdbx_description
1 polymer ?
#
loop_
_entity_poly.entity_id
_entity_poly.type
_entity_poly.pdbx_seq_one_letter_code
_entity_poly.pdbx_strand_id
1 'polypeptide(L)'
;MSTEINNLFKTFKELENLLNKAKDKAGKASDLAEELSGEFDQEISTDMEAIQEKLRSILDDLDSSYEEARTLWDDELVMEKSLEDGLDDEENYKTDNERIQDEIEEKEAKS
;
A
#
# COMPACT_ATOMS: atom_id res chain seq x y z
N MET A 1 3.46 14.41 -2.95
CA MET A 1 3.68 13.05 -2.44
C MET A 1 3.90 13.09 -0.93
N SER A 2 3.00 12.50 -0.13
CA SER A 2 3.10 12.60 1.33
C SER A 2 4.25 11.76 1.87
N THR A 3 5.15 12.39 2.63
CA THR A 3 6.18 11.75 3.45
C THR A 3 5.62 10.62 4.33
N GLU A 4 4.34 10.70 4.70
CA GLU A 4 3.68 9.73 5.57
C GLU A 4 3.46 8.38 4.89
N ILE A 5 3.10 8.35 3.60
CA ILE A 5 2.89 7.11 2.84
C ILE A 5 4.22 6.37 2.64
N ASN A 6 5.29 7.11 2.31
CA ASN A 6 6.63 6.52 2.21
C ASN A 6 7.15 5.99 3.54
N ASN A 7 6.80 6.64 4.65
CA ASN A 7 7.13 6.15 5.99
C ASN A 7 6.32 4.89 6.34
N LEU A 8 5.05 4.83 5.96
CA LEU A 8 4.19 3.65 6.16
C LEU A 8 4.78 2.41 5.49
N PHE A 9 5.15 2.50 4.21
CA PHE A 9 5.76 1.36 3.50
C PHE A 9 7.11 0.93 4.08
N LYS A 10 7.93 1.88 4.56
CA LYS A 10 9.17 1.56 5.28
C LYS A 10 8.88 0.82 6.59
N THR A 11 7.89 1.27 7.37
CA THR A 11 7.49 0.62 8.61
C THR A 11 6.96 -0.79 8.37
N PHE A 12 6.17 -1.02 7.33
CA PHE A 12 5.72 -2.37 6.97
C PHE A 12 6.89 -3.29 6.62
N LYS A 13 7.84 -2.81 5.82
CA LYS A 13 9.04 -3.57 5.49
C LYS A 13 9.92 -3.88 6.70
N GLU A 14 10.02 -2.95 7.65
CA GLU A 14 10.72 -3.20 8.92
C GLU A 14 10.01 -4.24 9.77
N LEU A 15 8.67 -4.19 9.84
CA LEU A 15 7.85 -5.16 10.57
C LEU A 15 7.98 -6.56 9.97
N GLU A 16 7.89 -6.70 8.64
CA GLU A 16 8.09 -7.95 7.91
C GLU A 16 9.46 -8.58 8.24
N ASN A 17 10.53 -7.77 8.24
CA ASN A 17 11.87 -8.23 8.60
C ASN A 17 11.97 -8.71 10.06
N LEU A 18 11.27 -8.05 10.99
CA LEU A 18 11.25 -8.48 12.39
C LEU A 18 10.47 -9.79 12.57
N LEU A 19 9.34 -9.94 11.88
CA LEU A 19 8.52 -11.15 11.90
C LEU A 19 9.27 -12.34 11.30
N ASN A 20 9.97 -12.17 10.18
CA ASN A 20 10.81 -13.20 9.59
C ASN A 20 11.93 -13.66 10.54
N LYS A 21 12.60 -12.72 11.22
CA LYS A 21 13.61 -13.05 12.25
C LYS A 21 13.01 -13.78 13.45
N ALA A 22 11.78 -13.42 13.84
CA ALA A 22 11.07 -14.09 14.93
C ALA A 22 10.72 -15.54 14.55
N LYS A 23 10.25 -15.75 13.31
CA LYS A 23 9.95 -17.07 12.75
C LYS A 23 11.21 -17.95 12.73
N ASP A 24 12.34 -17.44 12.28
CA ASP A 24 13.62 -18.18 12.27
C ASP A 24 14.07 -18.59 13.67
N LYS A 25 13.89 -17.71 14.66
CA LYS A 25 14.22 -18.01 16.07
C LYS A 25 13.27 -19.04 16.65
N ALA A 26 11.98 -18.96 16.33
CA ALA A 26 11.00 -19.95 16.73
C ALA A 26 11.32 -21.34 16.14
N GLY A 27 11.76 -21.39 14.87
CA GLY A 27 12.26 -22.62 14.24
C GLY A 27 13.41 -23.26 15.01
N LYS A 28 14.47 -22.50 15.26
CA LYS A 28 15.65 -23.00 15.99
C LYS A 28 15.35 -23.49 17.41
N ALA A 29 14.42 -22.83 18.09
CA ALA A 29 14.03 -23.22 19.44
C ALA A 29 13.10 -24.45 19.43
N SER A 30 12.33 -24.66 18.35
CA SER A 30 11.62 -25.93 18.09
C SER A 30 12.62 -27.07 17.88
N ASP A 31 13.63 -26.88 17.02
CA ASP A 31 14.66 -27.89 16.75
C ASP A 31 15.44 -28.27 18.02
N LEU A 32 15.76 -27.26 18.86
CA LEU A 32 16.43 -27.48 20.15
C LEU A 32 15.54 -28.19 21.16
N ALA A 33 14.23 -27.92 21.15
CA ALA A 33 13.27 -28.63 21.98
C ALA A 33 13.20 -30.10 21.57
N GLU A 34 13.11 -30.43 20.27
CA GLU A 34 13.15 -31.83 19.81
C GLU A 34 14.39 -32.61 20.25
N GLU A 35 15.52 -31.93 20.49
CA GLU A 35 16.77 -32.55 20.96
C GLU A 35 16.78 -32.85 22.48
N LEU A 36 15.88 -32.26 23.30
CA LEU A 36 15.99 -32.20 24.77
C LEU A 36 15.10 -33.17 25.61
N SER A 37 14.22 -33.98 25.03
CA SER A 37 13.48 -35.17 25.58
C SER A 37 11.97 -35.06 25.89
N GLY A 38 11.26 -36.12 25.46
CA GLY A 38 9.92 -36.12 24.86
C GLY A 38 8.63 -35.99 25.69
N GLU A 39 8.64 -35.44 26.90
CA GLU A 39 7.37 -35.04 27.59
C GLU A 39 7.29 -33.53 27.83
N PHE A 40 8.42 -32.88 28.09
CA PHE A 40 8.51 -31.41 28.11
C PHE A 40 8.57 -30.83 26.69
N ASP A 41 9.06 -31.62 25.72
CA ASP A 41 9.16 -31.24 24.31
C ASP A 41 7.81 -31.10 23.61
N GLN A 42 6.80 -31.90 23.96
CA GLN A 42 5.53 -31.87 23.22
C GLN A 42 4.74 -30.58 23.46
N GLU A 43 4.72 -30.08 24.69
CA GLU A 43 4.02 -28.82 25.02
C GLU A 43 4.76 -27.63 24.38
N ILE A 44 6.10 -27.58 24.49
CA ILE A 44 6.90 -26.51 23.88
C ILE A 44 6.88 -26.58 22.35
N SER A 45 6.94 -27.78 21.75
CA SER A 45 6.86 -27.96 20.30
C SER A 45 5.50 -27.53 19.77
N THR A 46 4.41 -27.92 20.44
CA THR A 46 3.05 -27.52 20.04
C THR A 46 2.86 -26.00 20.15
N ASP A 47 3.34 -25.39 21.24
CA ASP A 47 3.27 -23.93 21.41
C ASP A 47 4.13 -23.20 20.36
N MET A 48 5.29 -23.76 20.00
CA MET A 48 6.16 -23.18 18.98
C MET A 48 5.61 -23.33 17.57
N GLU A 49 5.01 -24.46 17.23
CA GLU A 49 4.27 -24.65 15.98
C GLU A 49 3.12 -23.65 15.88
N ALA A 50 2.34 -23.47 16.95
CA ALA A 50 1.26 -22.49 17.00
C ALA A 50 1.77 -21.04 16.86
N ILE A 51 2.93 -20.71 17.43
CA ILE A 51 3.58 -19.41 17.25
C ILE A 51 4.05 -19.22 15.81
N GLN A 52 4.66 -20.24 15.20
CA GLN A 52 5.10 -20.18 13.81
C GLN A 52 3.93 -20.03 12.85
N GLU A 53 2.82 -20.73 13.08
CA GLU A 53 1.60 -20.61 12.29
C GLU A 53 0.99 -19.21 12.42
N LYS A 54 0.91 -18.66 13.64
CA LYS A 54 0.48 -17.27 13.86
C LYS A 54 1.40 -16.27 13.17
N LEU A 55 2.72 -16.44 13.27
CA LEU A 55 3.69 -15.58 12.59
C LEU A 55 3.53 -15.63 11.08
N ARG A 56 3.24 -16.80 10.53
CA ARG A 56 2.96 -16.97 9.09
C ARG A 56 1.68 -16.25 8.69
N SER A 57 0.59 -16.42 9.44
CA SER A 57 -0.66 -15.70 9.21
C SER A 57 -0.46 -14.19 9.25
N ILE A 58 0.30 -13.67 10.23
CA ILE A 58 0.56 -12.23 10.35
C ILE A 58 1.40 -11.72 9.16
N LEU A 59 2.37 -12.51 8.68
CA LEU A 59 3.14 -12.17 7.48
C LEU A 59 2.25 -12.14 6.24
N ASP A 60 1.38 -13.14 6.06
CA ASP A 60 0.45 -13.19 4.93
C ASP A 60 -0.54 -12.01 4.96
N ASP A 61 -1.06 -11.65 6.15
CA ASP A 61 -1.94 -10.48 6.34
C ASP A 61 -1.20 -9.16 6.05
N LEU A 62 0.07 -9.08 6.42
CA LEU A 62 0.91 -7.90 6.17
C LEU A 62 1.19 -7.71 4.67
N ASP A 63 1.46 -8.79 3.95
CA ASP A 63 1.63 -8.78 2.50
C ASP A 63 0.35 -8.33 1.80
N SER A 64 -0.81 -8.88 2.20
CA SER A 64 -2.12 -8.46 1.66
C SER A 64 -2.38 -6.97 1.92
N SER A 65 -2.11 -6.50 3.14
CA SER A 65 -2.28 -5.09 3.51
C SER A 65 -1.35 -4.17 2.72
N TYR A 66 -0.13 -4.62 2.42
CA TYR A 66 0.82 -3.88 1.59
C TYR A 66 0.33 -3.77 0.14
N GLU A 67 -0.21 -4.85 -0.44
CA GLU A 67 -0.77 -4.84 -1.79
C GLU A 67 -2.01 -3.95 -1.91
N GLU A 68 -2.91 -3.98 -0.92
CA GLU A 68 -4.07 -3.07 -0.88
C GLU A 68 -3.63 -1.61 -0.78
N ALA A 69 -2.67 -1.30 0.12
CA ALA A 69 -2.13 0.05 0.24
C ALA A 69 -1.48 0.54 -1.06
N ARG A 70 -0.80 -0.36 -1.78
CA ARG A 70 -0.22 -0.04 -3.09
C ARG A 70 -1.30 0.22 -4.14
N THR A 71 -2.34 -0.59 -4.17
CA THR A 71 -3.46 -0.43 -5.14
C THR A 71 -4.18 0.88 -4.90
N LEU A 72 -4.51 1.22 -3.64
CA LEU A 72 -5.12 2.49 -3.28
C LEU A 72 -4.24 3.69 -3.67
N TRP A 73 -2.92 3.54 -3.55
CA TRP A 73 -1.97 4.58 -3.97
C TRP A 73 -1.93 4.75 -5.49
N ASP A 74 -1.95 3.65 -6.26
CA ASP A 74 -2.01 3.71 -7.72
C ASP A 74 -3.33 4.33 -8.19
N ASP A 75 -4.45 4.01 -7.54
CA ASP A 75 -5.77 4.61 -7.81
C ASP A 75 -5.80 6.11 -7.49
N GLU A 76 -5.23 6.54 -6.36
CA GLU A 76 -5.11 7.96 -5.99
C GLU A 76 -4.34 8.74 -7.06
N LEU A 77 -3.24 8.18 -7.57
CA LEU A 77 -2.43 8.79 -8.63
C LEU A 77 -3.21 8.95 -9.94
N VAL A 78 -4.03 7.95 -10.30
CA VAL A 78 -4.88 8.01 -11.50
C VAL A 78 -5.98 9.06 -11.33
N MET A 79 -6.58 9.16 -10.14
CA MET A 79 -7.58 10.18 -9.84
C MET A 79 -6.97 11.59 -9.87
N GLU A 80 -5.79 11.78 -9.27
CA GLU A 80 -5.07 13.08 -9.26
C GLU A 80 -4.79 13.55 -10.70
N LYS A 81 -4.27 12.66 -11.56
CA LYS A 81 -4.04 12.96 -12.97
C LYS A 81 -5.32 13.28 -13.74
N SER A 82 -6.38 12.51 -13.50
CA SER A 82 -7.67 12.74 -14.17
C SER A 82 -8.30 14.08 -13.76
N LEU A 83 -8.10 14.50 -12.50
CA LEU A 83 -8.51 15.80 -12.00
C LEU A 83 -7.68 16.93 -12.62
N GLU A 84 -6.36 16.76 -12.73
CA GLU A 84 -5.47 17.73 -13.38
C GLU A 84 -5.84 17.92 -14.86
N ASP A 85 -5.97 16.83 -15.62
CA ASP A 85 -6.37 16.86 -17.03
C ASP A 85 -7.77 17.50 -17.22
N GLY A 86 -8.71 17.21 -16.32
CA GLY A 86 -10.07 17.77 -16.37
C GLY A 86 -10.13 19.28 -16.08
N LEU A 87 -9.25 19.79 -15.21
CA LEU A 87 -9.13 21.23 -14.93
C LEU A 87 -8.50 21.98 -16.11
N ASP A 88 -7.46 21.39 -16.72
CA ASP A 88 -6.83 21.94 -17.92
C ASP A 88 -7.82 22.01 -19.09
N ASP A 89 -8.64 20.96 -19.29
CA ASP A 89 -9.71 20.96 -20.29
C ASP A 89 -10.77 22.05 -20.00
N GLU A 90 -11.17 22.25 -18.74
CA GLU A 90 -12.14 23.28 -18.35
C GLU A 90 -11.62 24.71 -18.60
N GLU A 91 -10.35 24.97 -18.32
CA GLU A 91 -9.70 26.27 -18.61
C GLU A 91 -9.61 26.54 -20.12
N ASN A 92 -9.31 25.51 -20.91
CA ASN A 92 -9.29 25.60 -22.37
C ASN A 92 -10.69 25.89 -22.93
N TYR A 93 -11.73 25.19 -22.47
CA TYR A 93 -13.12 25.44 -22.90
C TYR A 93 -13.60 26.85 -22.56
N LYS A 94 -13.22 27.38 -21.39
CA LYS A 94 -13.58 28.74 -21.00
C LYS A 94 -12.92 29.77 -21.93
N THR A 95 -11.62 29.59 -22.20
CA THR A 95 -10.86 30.46 -23.10
C THR A 95 -11.42 30.44 -24.53
N ASP A 96 -11.80 29.27 -25.04
CA ASP A 96 -12.42 29.15 -26.36
C ASP A 96 -13.81 29.78 -26.40
N ASN A 97 -14.62 29.66 -25.35
CA ASN A 97 -15.93 30.32 -25.27
C ASN A 97 -15.83 31.86 -25.26
N GLU A 98 -14.88 32.41 -24.50
CA GLU A 98 -14.62 33.86 -24.48
C GLU A 98 -14.20 34.35 -25.87
N ARG A 99 -13.30 33.63 -26.55
CA ARG A 99 -12.89 33.96 -27.93
C ARG A 99 -14.04 33.86 -28.93
N ILE A 100 -14.91 32.86 -28.82
CA ILE A 100 -16.09 32.71 -29.69
C ILE A 100 -17.07 33.86 -29.48
N GLN A 101 -17.29 34.29 -28.23
CA GLN A 101 -18.14 35.45 -27.94
C GLN A 101 -17.56 36.73 -28.56
N ASP A 102 -16.26 36.98 -28.38
CA ASP A 102 -15.59 38.14 -28.97
C ASP A 102 -15.70 38.15 -30.50
N GLU A 103 -15.54 36.99 -31.16
CA GLU A 103 -15.68 36.86 -32.62
C GLU A 103 -17.13 37.08 -33.11
N ILE A 104 -18.13 36.71 -32.31
CA ILE A 104 -19.55 36.96 -32.62
C ILE A 104 -19.85 38.46 -32.51
N GLU A 105 -19.42 39.10 -31.41
CA GLU A 105 -19.61 40.55 -31.20
C GLU A 105 -18.92 41.38 -32.29
N GLU A 106 -17.71 41.00 -32.72
CA GLU A 106 -17.01 41.68 -33.81
C GLU A 106 -17.71 41.53 -35.17
N LYS A 107 -18.36 40.39 -35.42
CA LYS A 107 -19.14 40.15 -36.65
C LYS A 107 -20.45 40.92 -36.65
N GLU A 108 -21.11 41.02 -35.51
CA GLU A 108 -22.33 41.83 -35.35
C GLU A 108 -22.04 43.33 -35.44
N ALA A 109 -20.89 43.80 -34.94
CA ALA A 109 -20.48 45.20 -35.05
C ALA A 109 -20.06 45.64 -36.47
N LYS A 110 -19.76 44.68 -37.36
CA LYS A 110 -19.35 44.93 -38.76
C LYS A 110 -20.49 44.70 -39.77
N SER A 111 -21.68 44.27 -39.33
CA SER A 111 -22.89 44.10 -40.16
C SER A 111 -23.83 45.28 -40.07
#